data_AF-A0A4Q8TPZ4-F1
#
_entry.id   AF-A0A4Q8TPZ4-F1
#
_cell.length_a   1.000
_cell.length_b   1.000
_cell.length_c   1.000
_cell.angle_alpha   90.00
_cell.angle_beta   90.00
_cell.angle_gamma   90.00
#
_symmetry.space_group_name_H-M   'P 1'
#
loop_
_entity.id
_entity.type
_entity.pdbx_description
1 polymer ?
#
loop_
_entity_poly.entity_id
_entity_poly.type
_entity_poly.pdbx_seq_one_letter_code
_entity_poly.pdbx_strand_id
1 'polypeptide(L)'
;MSQSGVEKHVGSGMSKLLGAKRIDALNKSTIVPEKINKPIQLLGAWLAGLFSVDSCFLFAASRMESGSTESVALVIAAIANVPLFLIAVFLLQTRFRPELQEDSYYSTYLSQKTNEPISIKKEDGKLAELSQKIATLEVLVSSQKQPTSSQELLAGILFGVNEFLPYREEIKALLRQKGVLGVSSFGNKDLPRPKFAVAISEYLPKQVQNHVIEIAKELGATHYSFFDNHKEETEEEVLFGGYNADQFEIA
;
A
#
# COMPACT_ATOMS: atom_id res chain seq x y z
N MET A 1 18.74 -69.12 -17.98
CA MET A 1 17.30 -69.22 -18.33
C MET A 1 16.58 -68.07 -17.64
N SER A 2 15.83 -67.29 -18.44
CA SER A 2 14.68 -66.39 -18.19
C SER A 2 14.34 -65.93 -16.76
N GLN A 3 14.26 -64.64 -16.42
CA GLN A 3 13.35 -63.52 -16.81
C GLN A 3 12.13 -63.30 -15.89
N SER A 4 11.85 -62.01 -15.62
CA SER A 4 10.60 -61.34 -15.17
C SER A 4 10.27 -61.35 -13.65
N GLY A 5 9.85 -60.26 -12.98
CA GLY A 5 9.50 -58.91 -13.43
C GLY A 5 9.07 -57.97 -12.26
N VAL A 6 9.43 -56.70 -12.40
CA VAL A 6 8.81 -55.39 -12.02
C VAL A 6 7.47 -55.36 -11.26
N GLU A 7 7.42 -54.60 -10.15
CA GLU A 7 6.36 -53.69 -9.59
C GLU A 7 6.53 -53.62 -8.04
N LYS A 8 6.51 -52.52 -7.26
CA LYS A 8 5.90 -51.17 -7.29
C LYS A 8 6.72 -50.24 -6.39
N HIS A 9 7.05 -49.03 -6.86
CA HIS A 9 7.56 -47.92 -6.03
C HIS A 9 6.72 -46.66 -6.32
N VAL A 10 5.50 -46.61 -5.78
CA VAL A 10 4.66 -45.40 -5.80
C VAL A 10 3.96 -45.33 -4.45
N GLY A 11 4.42 -44.47 -3.54
CA GLY A 11 3.78 -44.35 -2.23
C GLY A 11 4.52 -43.55 -1.14
N SER A 12 5.69 -42.97 -1.41
CA SER A 12 6.47 -42.27 -0.36
C SER A 12 6.52 -40.74 -0.53
N GLY A 13 6.14 -40.20 -1.70
CA GLY A 13 6.25 -38.77 -2.00
C GLY A 13 5.07 -37.89 -1.56
N MET A 14 3.84 -38.43 -1.51
CA MET A 14 2.62 -37.61 -1.27
C MET A 14 2.31 -37.34 0.21
N SER A 15 2.76 -38.18 1.15
CA SER A 15 2.48 -37.95 2.58
C SER A 15 3.30 -36.80 3.19
N LYS A 16 4.48 -36.47 2.66
CA LYS A 16 5.29 -35.33 3.16
C LYS A 16 4.77 -33.98 2.67
N LEU A 17 4.17 -33.93 1.48
CA LEU A 17 3.58 -32.70 0.92
C LEU A 17 2.27 -32.29 1.62
N LEU A 18 1.49 -33.26 2.10
CA LEU A 18 0.29 -33.01 2.90
C LEU A 18 0.60 -32.61 4.35
N GLY A 19 1.76 -33.02 4.88
CA GLY A 19 2.22 -32.62 6.21
C GLY A 19 2.69 -31.16 6.25
N ALA A 20 3.58 -30.74 5.35
CA ALA A 20 4.14 -29.39 5.35
C ALA A 20 3.07 -28.30 5.12
N LYS A 21 2.15 -28.54 4.17
CA LYS A 21 1.07 -27.60 3.83
C LYS A 21 0.04 -27.42 4.96
N ARG A 22 0.03 -28.33 5.95
CA ARG A 22 -0.89 -28.28 7.11
C ARG A 22 -0.32 -27.50 8.29
N ILE A 23 1.00 -27.32 8.35
CA ILE A 23 1.67 -26.59 9.44
C ILE A 23 1.64 -25.08 9.17
N ASP A 24 1.72 -24.67 7.90
CA ASP A 24 1.60 -23.25 7.50
C ASP A 24 0.18 -22.69 7.69
N ALA A 25 -0.84 -23.55 7.72
CA ALA A 25 -2.22 -23.15 8.00
C ALA A 25 -2.49 -22.83 9.49
N LEU A 26 -1.57 -23.18 10.40
CA LEU A 26 -1.74 -23.00 11.85
C LEU A 26 -1.06 -21.75 12.43
N ASN A 27 -0.32 -20.97 11.62
CA ASN A 27 0.39 -19.78 12.12
C ASN A 27 -0.08 -18.47 11.47
N LYS A 28 -1.37 -18.37 11.11
CA LYS A 28 -1.98 -17.16 10.56
C LYS A 28 -2.86 -16.46 11.60
N SER A 29 -2.24 -16.01 12.68
CA SER A 29 -2.85 -15.06 13.61
C SER A 29 -1.85 -14.03 14.11
N THR A 30 -0.98 -13.54 13.22
CA THR A 30 -0.34 -12.24 13.41
C THR A 30 -1.41 -11.20 13.17
N ILE A 31 -2.03 -10.73 14.26
CA ILE A 31 -2.94 -9.58 14.21
C ILE A 31 -2.10 -8.41 13.72
N VAL A 32 -2.35 -7.95 12.49
CA VAL A 32 -1.73 -6.75 11.93
C VAL A 32 -2.58 -5.57 12.40
N PRO A 33 -2.12 -4.76 13.38
CA PRO A 33 -2.92 -3.66 13.94
C PRO A 33 -3.27 -2.60 12.89
N GLU A 34 -2.50 -2.52 11.81
CA GLU A 34 -2.66 -1.59 10.68
C GLU A 34 -3.87 -1.93 9.77
N LYS A 35 -4.48 -3.11 9.92
CA LYS A 35 -5.70 -3.51 9.18
C LYS A 35 -6.99 -3.42 10.00
N ILE A 36 -6.94 -2.86 11.22
CA ILE A 36 -8.12 -2.62 12.06
C ILE A 36 -8.79 -1.30 11.63
N ASN A 37 -9.19 -1.23 10.35
CA ASN A 37 -9.76 -0.01 9.75
C ASN A 37 -11.29 -0.07 9.69
N LYS A 38 -11.90 -1.16 10.18
CA LYS A 38 -13.36 -1.26 10.26
C LYS A 38 -13.79 -0.83 11.66
N PRO A 39 -14.63 0.23 11.80
CA PRO A 39 -15.15 0.68 13.09
C PRO A 39 -15.74 -0.45 13.96
N ILE A 40 -16.24 -1.50 13.32
CA ILE A 40 -16.79 -2.69 13.99
C ILE A 40 -15.73 -3.56 14.70
N GLN A 41 -14.50 -3.61 14.20
CA GLN A 41 -13.41 -4.37 14.81
C GLN A 41 -12.82 -3.62 16.01
N LEU A 42 -12.71 -2.29 15.91
CA LEU A 42 -12.33 -1.43 17.03
C LEU A 42 -13.36 -1.58 18.16
N LEU A 43 -14.66 -1.54 17.84
CA LEU A 43 -15.74 -1.76 18.82
C LEU A 43 -15.62 -3.12 19.53
N GLY A 44 -15.26 -4.18 18.79
CA GLY A 44 -15.03 -5.50 19.36
C GLY A 44 -13.87 -5.55 20.35
N ALA A 45 -12.76 -4.87 20.06
CA ALA A 45 -11.61 -4.78 20.96
C ALA A 45 -11.97 -4.04 22.26
N TRP A 46 -12.72 -2.95 22.16
CA TRP A 46 -13.20 -2.20 23.33
C TRP A 46 -14.18 -3.01 24.19
N LEU A 47 -15.08 -3.79 23.57
CA LEU A 47 -15.98 -4.70 24.29
C LEU A 47 -15.22 -5.80 25.04
N ALA A 48 -14.20 -6.39 24.41
CA ALA A 48 -13.34 -7.37 25.06
C ALA A 48 -12.58 -6.76 26.26
N GLY A 49 -12.11 -5.53 26.13
CA GLY A 49 -11.49 -4.76 27.21
C GLY A 49 -12.46 -4.51 28.37
N LEU A 50 -13.66 -4.03 28.09
CA LEU A 50 -14.71 -3.79 29.10
C LEU A 50 -15.03 -5.08 29.86
N PHE A 51 -15.28 -6.17 29.14
CA PHE A 51 -15.58 -7.46 29.73
C PHE A 51 -14.44 -7.96 30.63
N SER A 52 -13.18 -7.76 30.21
CA SER A 52 -12.01 -8.14 31.01
C SER A 52 -11.90 -7.33 32.31
N VAL A 53 -12.17 -6.03 32.27
CA VAL A 53 -12.09 -5.14 33.44
C VAL A 53 -13.22 -5.45 34.44
N ASP A 54 -14.45 -5.56 33.97
CA ASP A 54 -15.61 -5.84 34.83
C ASP A 54 -15.49 -7.24 35.48
N SER A 55 -14.97 -8.22 34.72
CA SER A 55 -14.67 -9.56 35.27
C SER A 55 -13.64 -9.49 36.40
N CYS A 56 -12.61 -8.65 36.25
CA CYS A 56 -11.60 -8.45 37.29
C CYS A 56 -12.20 -7.81 38.55
N PHE A 57 -13.05 -6.79 38.39
CA PHE A 57 -13.71 -6.11 39.52
C PHE A 57 -14.67 -7.03 40.27
N LEU A 58 -15.51 -7.80 39.57
CA LEU A 58 -16.41 -8.77 40.20
C LEU A 58 -15.63 -9.91 40.86
N PHE A 59 -14.56 -10.39 40.22
CA PHE A 59 -13.72 -11.43 40.78
C PHE A 59 -13.03 -10.97 42.06
N ALA A 60 -12.46 -9.77 42.06
CA ALA A 60 -11.88 -9.15 43.26
C ALA A 60 -12.93 -9.00 44.37
N ALA A 61 -14.10 -8.42 44.05
CA ALA A 61 -15.19 -8.25 45.01
C ALA A 61 -15.67 -9.57 45.62
N SER A 62 -15.67 -10.68 44.85
CA SER A 62 -16.09 -12.01 45.31
C SER A 62 -15.12 -12.67 46.28
N ARG A 63 -13.87 -12.21 46.33
CA ARG A 63 -12.81 -12.73 47.24
C ARG A 63 -12.69 -11.92 48.52
N MET A 64 -13.44 -10.82 48.64
CA MET A 64 -13.44 -9.94 49.80
C MET A 64 -14.52 -10.33 50.80
N GLU A 65 -14.39 -9.83 52.03
CA GLU A 65 -15.36 -10.06 53.08
C GLU A 65 -16.73 -9.49 52.71
N SER A 66 -17.78 -10.28 52.97
CA SER A 66 -19.15 -9.95 52.56
C SER A 66 -19.61 -8.68 53.25
N GLY A 67 -19.93 -7.64 52.47
CA GLY A 67 -20.38 -6.34 52.98
C GLY A 67 -19.29 -5.31 53.22
N SER A 68 -18.03 -5.59 52.87
CA SER A 68 -16.98 -4.55 52.83
C SER A 68 -17.37 -3.44 51.84
N THR A 69 -17.17 -2.20 52.26
CA THR A 69 -17.39 -1.00 51.42
C THR A 69 -16.59 -1.07 50.12
N GLU A 70 -15.44 -1.71 50.13
CA GLU A 70 -14.57 -1.88 48.96
C GLU A 70 -15.19 -2.83 47.93
N SER A 71 -15.77 -3.95 48.40
CA SER A 71 -16.48 -4.92 47.56
C SER A 71 -17.73 -4.28 46.94
N VAL A 72 -18.50 -3.54 47.73
CA VAL A 72 -19.68 -2.80 47.23
C VAL A 72 -19.28 -1.73 46.21
N ALA A 73 -18.18 -1.00 46.45
CA ALA A 73 -17.68 0.00 45.50
C ALA A 73 -17.24 -0.62 44.17
N LEU A 74 -16.56 -1.78 44.19
CA LEU A 74 -16.16 -2.51 42.98
C LEU A 74 -17.37 -3.01 42.17
N VAL A 75 -18.41 -3.50 42.84
CA VAL A 75 -19.65 -3.95 42.19
C VAL A 75 -20.38 -2.77 41.55
N ILE A 76 -20.50 -1.63 42.25
CA ILE A 76 -21.11 -0.42 41.70
C ILE A 76 -20.30 0.10 40.51
N ALA A 77 -18.96 0.09 40.60
CA ALA A 77 -18.08 0.50 39.51
C ALA A 77 -18.29 -0.35 38.26
N ALA A 78 -18.35 -1.68 38.39
CA ALA A 78 -18.63 -2.58 37.26
C ALA A 78 -20.03 -2.34 36.64
N ILE A 79 -21.05 -2.12 37.48
CA ILE A 79 -22.41 -1.81 36.99
C ILE A 79 -22.45 -0.47 36.26
N ALA A 80 -21.75 0.55 36.75
CA ALA A 80 -21.71 1.88 36.13
C ALA A 80 -20.85 1.94 34.85
N ASN A 81 -19.88 1.03 34.71
CA ASN A 81 -18.98 0.97 33.56
C ASN A 81 -19.73 0.65 32.26
N VAL A 82 -20.71 -0.26 32.32
CA VAL A 82 -21.54 -0.67 31.17
C VAL A 82 -22.35 0.48 30.56
N PRO A 83 -23.20 1.23 31.30
CA PRO A 83 -23.93 2.37 30.73
C PRO A 83 -23.02 3.50 30.29
N LEU A 84 -21.91 3.76 31.00
CA LEU A 84 -20.91 4.75 30.58
C LEU A 84 -20.30 4.38 29.22
N PHE A 85 -19.94 3.11 29.05
CA PHE A 85 -19.42 2.58 27.79
C PHE A 85 -20.45 2.67 26.65
N LEU A 86 -21.71 2.30 26.90
CA LEU A 86 -22.77 2.41 25.90
C LEU A 86 -23.02 3.86 25.49
N ILE A 87 -22.97 4.82 26.43
CA ILE A 87 -23.07 6.26 26.12
C ILE A 87 -21.88 6.70 25.26
N ALA A 88 -20.66 6.29 25.61
CA ALA A 88 -19.47 6.61 24.83
C ALA A 88 -19.55 6.05 23.39
N VAL A 89 -19.96 4.79 23.23
CA VAL A 89 -20.18 4.16 21.92
C VAL A 89 -21.29 4.88 21.15
N PHE A 90 -22.39 5.22 21.80
CA PHE A 90 -23.50 5.94 21.18
C PHE A 90 -23.08 7.34 20.72
N LEU A 91 -22.33 8.08 21.56
CA LEU A 91 -21.74 9.37 21.19
C LEU A 91 -20.76 9.22 20.01
N LEU A 92 -19.94 8.18 20.00
CA LEU A 92 -19.02 7.91 18.90
C LEU A 92 -19.78 7.63 17.58
N GLN A 93 -20.83 6.82 17.65
CA GLN A 93 -21.66 6.44 16.49
C GLN A 93 -22.57 7.57 15.99
N THR A 94 -22.89 8.55 16.81
CA THR A 94 -23.78 9.67 16.43
C THR A 94 -23.01 10.95 16.09
N ARG A 95 -21.92 11.25 16.80
CA ARG A 95 -21.16 12.49 16.64
C ARG A 95 -20.05 12.43 15.61
N PHE A 96 -19.40 11.27 15.43
CA PHE A 96 -18.32 11.13 14.42
C PHE A 96 -18.79 10.46 13.13
N ARG A 97 -20.07 10.08 13.03
CA ARG A 97 -20.66 9.60 11.77
C ARG A 97 -20.74 10.69 10.68
N PRO A 98 -21.04 11.97 11.00
CA PRO A 98 -20.92 13.07 10.05
C PRO A 98 -19.48 13.26 9.58
N GLU A 99 -18.50 13.30 10.48
CA GLU A 99 -17.10 13.59 10.13
C GLU A 99 -16.43 12.45 9.32
N LEU A 100 -16.86 11.19 9.49
CA LEU A 100 -16.44 10.05 8.65
C LEU A 100 -17.23 9.91 7.33
N GLN A 101 -18.33 10.65 7.16
CA GLN A 101 -19.14 10.65 5.92
C GLN A 101 -18.88 11.90 5.06
N GLU A 102 -18.46 13.02 5.65
CA GLU A 102 -18.31 14.29 4.95
C GLU A 102 -17.10 14.35 4.01
N ASP A 103 -16.05 13.55 4.24
CA ASP A 103 -14.76 13.80 3.56
C ASP A 103 -14.48 12.99 2.28
N SER A 104 -15.43 12.21 1.74
CA SER A 104 -15.23 11.66 0.37
C SER A 104 -16.46 11.52 -0.50
N TYR A 105 -17.65 11.35 0.08
CA TYR A 105 -18.87 11.08 -0.70
C TYR A 105 -19.93 12.19 -0.62
N TYR A 106 -19.90 13.03 0.43
CA TYR A 106 -20.96 14.03 0.65
C TYR A 106 -20.71 15.35 -0.08
N SER A 107 -19.45 15.80 -0.18
CA SER A 107 -19.07 17.00 -0.94
C SER A 107 -19.37 16.87 -2.45
N THR A 108 -19.20 15.67 -3.02
CA THR A 108 -19.53 15.37 -4.42
C THR A 108 -21.05 15.29 -4.67
N TYR A 109 -21.85 14.91 -3.66
CA TYR A 109 -23.31 14.81 -3.80
C TYR A 109 -24.03 16.14 -3.54
N LEU A 110 -23.57 16.95 -2.57
CA LEU A 110 -24.14 18.28 -2.28
C LEU A 110 -23.86 19.28 -3.41
N SER A 111 -22.68 19.21 -4.03
CA SER A 111 -22.31 20.04 -5.19
C SER A 111 -23.18 19.77 -6.43
N GLN A 112 -23.78 18.59 -6.53
CA GLN A 112 -24.66 18.23 -7.64
C GLN A 112 -26.14 18.58 -7.41
N LYS A 113 -26.59 18.81 -6.17
CA LYS A 113 -28.03 18.90 -5.87
C LYS A 113 -28.54 20.15 -5.16
N THR A 114 -27.70 20.98 -4.58
CA THR A 114 -28.22 22.07 -3.72
C THR A 114 -27.78 23.43 -4.23
N ASN A 115 -28.70 24.10 -4.94
CA ASN A 115 -28.60 25.50 -5.32
C ASN A 115 -28.97 26.41 -4.12
N GLU A 116 -28.39 26.13 -2.94
CA GLU A 116 -28.57 26.98 -1.75
C GLU A 116 -27.27 27.73 -1.44
N PRO A 117 -27.35 29.06 -1.24
CA PRO A 117 -26.18 29.91 -1.05
C PRO A 117 -25.66 29.73 0.37
N ILE A 118 -24.70 28.84 0.55
CA ILE A 118 -23.91 28.76 1.78
C ILE A 118 -22.98 29.97 1.79
N SER A 119 -23.03 30.77 2.86
CA SER A 119 -22.14 31.92 3.08
C SER A 119 -20.70 31.45 3.25
N ILE A 120 -20.00 31.25 2.14
CA ILE A 120 -18.59 30.87 2.09
C ILE A 120 -17.75 32.00 2.71
N LYS A 121 -17.01 31.68 3.77
CA LYS A 121 -15.91 32.55 4.24
C LYS A 121 -14.97 32.76 3.06
N LYS A 122 -14.54 34.00 2.81
CA LYS A 122 -13.74 34.43 1.63
C LYS A 122 -12.50 33.56 1.31
N GLU A 123 -12.09 32.70 2.23
CA GLU A 123 -10.96 31.79 2.13
C GLU A 123 -11.31 30.52 1.33
N ASP A 124 -12.48 29.89 1.56
CA ASP A 124 -12.88 28.69 0.80
C ASP A 124 -13.28 29.04 -0.64
N GLY A 125 -13.76 30.27 -0.88
CA GLY A 125 -14.06 30.75 -2.23
C GLY A 125 -12.80 30.88 -3.09
N LYS A 126 -11.68 31.29 -2.49
CA LYS A 126 -10.39 31.35 -3.18
C LYS A 126 -9.82 29.96 -3.42
N LEU A 127 -10.00 29.02 -2.49
CA LEU A 127 -9.60 27.63 -2.67
C LEU A 127 -10.40 26.97 -3.79
N ALA A 128 -11.72 27.16 -3.82
CA ALA A 128 -12.56 26.66 -4.90
C ALA A 128 -12.18 27.27 -6.26
N GLU A 129 -11.92 28.59 -6.31
CA GLU A 129 -11.45 29.26 -7.53
C GLU A 129 -10.08 28.75 -7.97
N LEU A 130 -9.16 28.51 -7.03
CA LEU A 130 -7.84 27.92 -7.31
C LEU A 130 -7.97 26.48 -7.82
N SER A 131 -8.77 25.64 -7.17
CA SER A 131 -9.05 24.28 -7.61
C SER A 131 -9.71 24.25 -8.98
N GLN A 132 -10.64 25.17 -9.26
CA GLN A 132 -11.26 25.28 -10.58
C GLN A 132 -10.26 25.75 -11.63
N LYS A 133 -9.39 26.70 -11.31
CA LYS A 133 -8.29 27.11 -12.20
C LYS A 133 -7.31 25.98 -12.44
N ILE A 134 -6.96 25.20 -11.42
CA ILE A 134 -6.09 24.02 -11.53
C ILE A 134 -6.76 22.97 -12.40
N ALA A 135 -8.02 22.61 -12.16
CA ALA A 135 -8.75 21.64 -12.99
C ALA A 135 -8.89 22.12 -14.44
N THR A 136 -9.14 23.42 -14.65
CA THR A 136 -9.19 24.01 -15.99
C THR A 136 -7.81 23.98 -16.65
N LEU A 137 -6.75 24.30 -15.91
CA LEU A 137 -5.37 24.19 -16.37
C LEU A 137 -4.99 22.74 -16.67
N GLU A 138 -5.38 21.77 -15.85
CA GLU A 138 -5.17 20.34 -16.08
C GLU A 138 -5.89 19.86 -17.33
N VAL A 139 -7.15 20.28 -17.53
CA VAL A 139 -7.91 19.96 -18.76
C VAL A 139 -7.26 20.61 -19.97
N LEU A 140 -6.85 21.87 -19.88
CA LEU A 140 -6.18 22.57 -20.98
C LEU A 140 -4.79 21.98 -21.28
N VAL A 141 -4.02 21.60 -20.26
CA VAL A 141 -2.73 20.92 -20.39
C VAL A 141 -2.91 19.52 -20.98
N SER A 142 -3.89 18.76 -20.50
CA SER A 142 -4.26 17.44 -21.04
C SER A 142 -4.79 17.52 -22.47
N SER A 143 -5.44 18.62 -22.83
CA SER A 143 -5.94 18.88 -24.18
C SER A 143 -4.88 19.48 -25.13
N GLN A 144 -3.79 20.05 -24.61
CA GLN A 144 -2.73 20.69 -25.40
C GLN A 144 -1.45 19.87 -25.54
N LYS A 145 -1.23 18.84 -24.72
CA LYS A 145 -0.10 17.92 -24.89
C LYS A 145 -0.50 16.48 -24.58
N GLN A 146 -1.17 15.83 -25.52
CA GLN A 146 -0.79 14.45 -25.79
C GLN A 146 0.63 14.53 -26.37
N PRO A 147 1.64 13.91 -25.72
CA PRO A 147 2.97 13.85 -26.30
C PRO A 147 2.84 13.17 -27.65
N THR A 148 3.07 13.94 -28.70
CA THR A 148 2.80 13.50 -30.08
C THR A 148 3.92 12.57 -30.55
N SER A 149 4.96 12.40 -29.72
CA SER A 149 6.08 11.50 -29.93
C SER A 149 6.56 10.86 -28.62
N SER A 150 7.04 9.63 -28.70
CA SER A 150 7.74 8.90 -27.63
C SER A 150 8.89 9.67 -26.99
N GLN A 151 9.51 10.59 -27.73
CA GLN A 151 10.63 11.41 -27.25
C GLN A 151 10.18 12.48 -26.23
N GLU A 152 8.96 13.03 -26.39
CA GLU A 152 8.41 14.01 -25.44
C GLU A 152 7.99 13.35 -24.12
N LEU A 153 7.58 12.09 -24.14
CA LEU A 153 7.26 11.30 -22.94
C LEU A 153 8.49 11.09 -22.05
N LEU A 154 9.67 11.00 -22.65
CA LEU A 154 10.92 10.65 -21.95
C LEU A 154 11.77 11.87 -21.60
N ALA A 155 11.47 13.04 -22.17
CA ALA A 155 12.27 14.25 -22.01
C ALA A 155 12.33 14.79 -20.57
N GLY A 156 11.38 14.43 -19.71
CA GLY A 156 11.33 14.88 -18.31
C GLY A 156 11.88 13.87 -17.30
N ILE A 157 12.28 12.67 -17.74
CA ILE A 157 12.51 11.54 -16.84
C ILE A 157 14.01 11.36 -16.59
N LEU A 158 14.38 11.16 -15.33
CA LEU A 158 15.75 10.85 -14.92
C LEU A 158 15.99 9.34 -14.94
N PHE A 159 16.92 8.92 -15.80
CA PHE A 159 17.33 7.52 -15.92
C PHE A 159 18.68 7.28 -15.24
N GLY A 160 18.77 6.29 -14.38
CA GLY A 160 20.02 5.76 -13.86
C GLY A 160 20.49 4.55 -14.66
N VAL A 161 21.78 4.45 -14.94
CA VAL A 161 22.41 3.24 -15.50
C VAL A 161 23.49 2.74 -14.55
N ASN A 162 23.43 1.46 -14.20
CA ASN A 162 24.39 0.86 -13.29
C ASN A 162 25.80 0.79 -13.91
N GLU A 163 26.81 1.31 -13.22
CA GLU A 163 28.21 1.37 -13.67
C GLU A 163 28.85 -0.01 -13.87
N PHE A 164 28.34 -1.04 -13.17
CA PHE A 164 28.82 -2.41 -13.22
C PHE A 164 28.19 -3.25 -14.34
N LEU A 165 27.33 -2.65 -15.18
CA LEU A 165 26.82 -3.31 -16.38
C LEU A 165 27.88 -3.36 -17.50
N PRO A 166 28.08 -4.51 -18.17
CA PRO A 166 29.10 -4.68 -19.20
C PRO A 166 28.85 -3.82 -20.46
N TYR A 167 27.60 -3.47 -20.79
CA TYR A 167 27.21 -2.73 -22.00
C TYR A 167 26.67 -1.32 -21.70
N ARG A 168 27.11 -0.69 -20.60
CA ARG A 168 26.56 0.59 -20.12
C ARG A 168 26.62 1.73 -21.14
N GLU A 169 27.69 1.81 -21.93
CA GLU A 169 27.86 2.91 -22.90
C GLU A 169 26.89 2.75 -24.07
N GLU A 170 26.63 1.50 -24.48
CA GLU A 170 25.64 1.16 -25.50
C GLU A 170 24.22 1.50 -25.01
N ILE A 171 23.90 1.16 -23.75
CA ILE A 171 22.62 1.51 -23.13
C ILE A 171 22.44 3.04 -23.08
N LYS A 172 23.46 3.78 -22.64
CA LYS A 172 23.42 5.26 -22.61
C LYS A 172 23.24 5.86 -24.00
N ALA A 173 23.92 5.32 -25.01
CA ALA A 173 23.79 5.79 -26.38
C ALA A 173 22.37 5.55 -26.94
N LEU A 174 21.79 4.38 -26.67
CA LEU A 174 20.45 4.02 -27.11
C LEU A 174 19.37 4.84 -26.38
N LEU A 175 19.51 5.08 -25.08
CA LEU A 175 18.61 5.96 -24.33
C LEU A 175 18.63 7.40 -24.90
N ARG A 176 19.81 7.93 -25.22
CA ARG A 176 19.94 9.23 -25.88
C ARG A 176 19.28 9.26 -27.27
N GLN A 177 19.45 8.20 -28.05
CA GLN A 177 18.77 8.08 -29.36
C GLN A 177 17.24 8.07 -29.22
N LYS A 178 16.72 7.50 -28.13
CA LYS A 178 15.28 7.42 -27.84
C LYS A 178 14.72 8.71 -27.21
N GLY A 179 15.54 9.74 -27.01
CA GLY A 179 15.09 11.05 -26.53
C GLY A 179 15.21 11.28 -25.02
N VAL A 180 15.94 10.41 -24.30
CA VAL A 180 16.24 10.62 -22.88
C VAL A 180 17.25 11.76 -22.74
N LEU A 181 16.90 12.80 -21.98
CA LEU A 181 17.76 13.98 -21.78
C LEU A 181 18.77 13.79 -20.65
N GLY A 182 18.40 13.11 -19.56
CA GLY A 182 19.24 12.94 -18.37
C GLY A 182 19.53 11.46 -18.11
N VAL A 183 20.82 11.10 -18.09
CA VAL A 183 21.25 9.76 -17.66
C VAL A 183 22.31 9.89 -16.56
N SER A 184 21.98 9.47 -15.34
CA SER A 184 22.92 9.35 -14.24
C SER A 184 23.61 7.98 -14.27
N SER A 185 24.77 7.90 -13.60
CA SER A 185 25.43 6.64 -13.31
C SER A 185 25.24 6.33 -11.84
N PHE A 186 24.88 5.09 -11.51
CA PHE A 186 24.80 4.63 -10.12
C PHE A 186 25.48 3.27 -9.98
N GLY A 187 25.81 2.86 -8.76
CA GLY A 187 26.35 1.53 -8.53
C GLY A 187 27.19 1.45 -7.27
N ASN A 188 27.10 0.31 -6.59
CA ASN A 188 27.93 0.01 -5.43
C ASN A 188 28.84 -1.20 -5.73
N LYS A 189 30.14 -1.05 -5.46
CA LYS A 189 31.16 -2.10 -5.63
C LYS A 189 30.94 -3.30 -4.69
N ASP A 190 30.29 -3.06 -3.56
CA ASP A 190 30.06 -4.05 -2.51
C ASP A 190 28.86 -4.97 -2.80
N LEU A 191 28.07 -4.65 -3.83
CA LEU A 191 26.89 -5.41 -4.23
C LEU A 191 27.21 -6.39 -5.38
N PRO A 192 26.51 -7.54 -5.45
CA PRO A 192 26.70 -8.51 -6.52
C PRO A 192 26.45 -7.89 -7.89
N ARG A 193 27.12 -8.40 -8.94
CA ARG A 193 26.95 -7.87 -10.30
C ARG A 193 25.46 -7.83 -10.67
N PRO A 194 24.93 -6.67 -11.10
CA PRO A 194 23.52 -6.53 -11.40
C PRO A 194 23.15 -7.44 -12.57
N LYS A 195 22.00 -8.12 -12.46
CA LYS A 195 21.35 -8.72 -13.63
C LYS A 195 20.87 -7.59 -14.55
N PHE A 196 20.75 -7.86 -15.84
CA PHE A 196 20.17 -6.88 -16.75
C PHE A 196 18.64 -6.86 -16.63
N ALA A 197 18.19 -6.01 -15.71
CA ALA A 197 16.81 -5.80 -15.32
C ALA A 197 16.56 -4.31 -15.00
N VAL A 198 15.30 -3.87 -15.08
CA VAL A 198 14.95 -2.44 -14.98
C VAL A 198 13.99 -2.18 -13.81
N ALA A 199 14.35 -1.29 -12.90
CA ALA A 199 13.44 -0.82 -11.87
C ALA A 199 12.77 0.48 -12.34
N ILE A 200 11.45 0.59 -12.19
CA ILE A 200 10.64 1.71 -12.67
C ILE A 200 9.88 2.32 -11.48
N SER A 201 9.86 3.63 -11.34
CA SER A 201 9.14 4.29 -10.25
C SER A 201 7.64 4.02 -10.33
N GLU A 202 7.04 3.66 -9.19
CA GLU A 202 5.59 3.46 -9.03
C GLU A 202 4.77 4.72 -9.33
N TYR A 203 5.40 5.90 -9.25
CA TYR A 203 4.76 7.20 -9.43
C TYR A 203 4.69 7.66 -10.89
N LEU A 204 5.37 6.96 -11.80
CA LEU A 204 5.31 7.28 -13.23
C LEU A 204 3.94 6.94 -13.83
N PRO A 205 3.43 7.73 -14.79
CA PRO A 205 2.21 7.39 -15.51
C PRO A 205 2.33 6.04 -16.22
N LYS A 206 1.27 5.22 -16.22
CA LYS A 206 1.28 3.88 -16.87
C LYS A 206 1.74 3.89 -18.33
N GLN A 207 1.43 4.95 -19.07
CA GLN A 207 1.88 5.12 -20.46
C GLN A 207 3.41 5.18 -20.55
N VAL A 208 4.04 5.91 -19.64
CA VAL A 208 5.49 6.02 -19.53
C VAL A 208 6.08 4.70 -19.08
N GLN A 209 5.51 4.06 -18.06
CA GLN A 209 5.98 2.75 -17.58
C GLN A 209 6.01 1.71 -18.70
N ASN A 210 4.92 1.60 -19.47
CA ASN A 210 4.85 0.68 -20.61
C ASN A 210 5.92 0.99 -21.66
N HIS A 211 6.14 2.28 -21.96
CA HIS A 211 7.14 2.66 -22.94
C HIS A 211 8.58 2.40 -22.46
N VAL A 212 8.84 2.57 -21.17
CA VAL A 212 10.13 2.20 -20.56
C VAL A 212 10.33 0.69 -20.63
N ILE A 213 9.29 -0.13 -20.42
CA ILE A 213 9.36 -1.59 -20.57
C ILE A 213 9.64 -1.98 -22.02
N GLU A 214 9.05 -1.31 -23.01
CA GLU A 214 9.36 -1.54 -24.44
C GLU A 214 10.84 -1.24 -24.75
N ILE A 215 11.36 -0.11 -24.25
CA ILE A 215 12.78 0.24 -24.41
C ILE A 215 13.67 -0.79 -23.71
N ALA A 216 13.30 -1.21 -22.49
CA ALA A 216 14.01 -2.25 -21.76
C ALA A 216 14.06 -3.57 -22.55
N LYS A 217 12.94 -3.96 -23.18
CA LYS A 217 12.86 -5.13 -24.06
C LYS A 217 13.79 -5.03 -25.27
N GLU A 218 13.79 -3.89 -25.95
CA GLU A 218 14.68 -3.66 -27.09
C GLU A 218 16.17 -3.71 -26.70
N LEU A 219 16.49 -3.26 -25.48
CA LEU A 219 17.85 -3.32 -24.94
C LEU A 219 18.26 -4.73 -24.51
N GLY A 220 17.32 -5.67 -24.42
CA GLY A 220 17.55 -7.06 -24.00
C GLY A 220 17.38 -7.29 -22.49
N ALA A 221 16.69 -6.40 -21.78
CA ALA A 221 16.40 -6.59 -20.36
C ALA A 221 15.48 -7.80 -20.19
N THR A 222 15.76 -8.59 -19.16
CA THR A 222 15.03 -9.84 -18.92
C THR A 222 13.87 -9.66 -17.95
N HIS A 223 14.02 -8.73 -17.01
CA HIS A 223 13.07 -8.51 -15.93
C HIS A 223 12.86 -7.01 -15.68
N TYR A 224 11.74 -6.69 -15.04
CA TYR A 224 11.50 -5.39 -14.46
C TYR A 224 10.89 -5.48 -13.06
N SER A 225 11.00 -4.41 -12.30
CA SER A 225 10.31 -4.23 -11.02
C SER A 225 9.78 -2.82 -10.90
N PHE A 226 8.86 -2.62 -9.97
CA PHE A 226 8.52 -1.29 -9.53
C PHE A 226 9.23 -0.96 -8.21
N PHE A 227 9.58 0.31 -8.02
CA PHE A 227 10.20 0.79 -6.79
C PHE A 227 9.65 2.15 -6.37
N ASP A 228 9.82 2.47 -5.09
CA ASP A 228 9.40 3.72 -4.49
C ASP A 228 10.63 4.64 -4.36
N ASN A 229 10.83 5.51 -5.34
CA ASN A 229 12.00 6.40 -5.39
C ASN A 229 12.04 7.39 -4.21
N HIS A 230 10.89 7.74 -3.63
CA HIS A 230 10.83 8.62 -2.45
C HIS A 230 11.31 7.92 -1.17
N LYS A 231 10.95 6.64 -0.97
CA LYS A 231 11.46 5.86 0.17
C LYS A 231 12.93 5.49 0.03
N GLU A 232 13.41 5.30 -1.19
CA GLU A 232 14.79 4.95 -1.47
C GLU A 232 15.72 6.17 -1.57
N GLU A 233 15.19 7.38 -1.39
CA GLU A 233 15.92 8.66 -1.49
C GLU A 233 16.71 8.78 -2.80
N THR A 234 16.10 8.33 -3.91
CA THR A 234 16.69 8.37 -5.25
C THR A 234 16.01 9.43 -6.11
N GLU A 235 16.81 10.19 -6.86
CA GLU A 235 16.31 11.20 -7.79
C GLU A 235 15.89 10.57 -9.13
N GLU A 236 16.44 9.39 -9.44
CA GLU A 236 16.11 8.64 -10.63
C GLU A 236 14.72 8.01 -10.56
N GLU A 237 13.99 8.11 -11.65
CA GLU A 237 12.66 7.51 -11.78
C GLU A 237 12.73 6.14 -12.48
N VAL A 238 13.83 5.85 -13.18
CA VAL A 238 14.06 4.57 -13.85
C VAL A 238 15.51 4.15 -13.66
N LEU A 239 15.74 2.90 -13.23
CA LEU A 239 17.07 2.36 -12.97
C LEU A 239 17.34 1.12 -13.83
N PHE A 240 18.30 1.22 -14.75
CA PHE A 240 18.83 0.08 -15.50
C PHE A 240 19.92 -0.63 -14.69
N GLY A 241 19.72 -1.92 -14.42
CA GLY A 241 20.62 -2.72 -13.58
C GLY A 241 20.36 -2.55 -12.08
N GLY A 242 19.08 -2.42 -11.69
CA GLY A 242 18.68 -2.43 -10.29
C GLY A 242 18.99 -3.78 -9.63
N TYR A 243 19.52 -3.75 -8.40
CA TYR A 243 19.94 -4.96 -7.70
C TYR A 243 18.77 -5.89 -7.28
N ASN A 244 17.55 -5.36 -7.22
CA ASN A 244 16.32 -6.07 -6.85
C ASN A 244 15.25 -6.06 -7.96
N ALA A 245 15.66 -5.93 -9.22
CA ALA A 245 14.73 -5.70 -10.34
C ALA A 245 14.15 -6.99 -10.98
N ASP A 246 14.09 -8.11 -10.26
CA ASP A 246 13.67 -9.43 -10.79
C ASP A 246 12.25 -9.87 -10.40
N GLN A 247 11.34 -8.91 -10.19
CA GLN A 247 9.95 -9.20 -9.79
C GLN A 247 9.07 -9.71 -10.96
N PHE A 248 9.21 -9.12 -12.14
CA PHE A 248 8.39 -9.44 -13.31
C PHE A 248 9.27 -9.78 -14.51
N GLU A 249 8.87 -10.78 -15.30
CA GLU A 249 9.54 -11.13 -16.56
C GLU A 249 9.04 -10.24 -17.71
N ILE A 250 9.95 -9.80 -18.58
CA ILE A 250 9.60 -9.08 -19.80
C ILE A 250 9.28 -10.12 -20.90
N ALA A 251 8.01 -10.22 -21.29
CA ALA A 251 7.52 -11.09 -22.37
C ALA A 251 7.51 -10.39 -23.73
#